data_AF-A0AAW2QMH2-F1
#
_entry.id   AF-A0AAW2QMH2-F1
#
_cell.length_a   1.000
_cell.length_b   1.000
_cell.length_c   1.000
_cell.angle_alpha   90.00
_cell.angle_beta   90.00
_cell.angle_gamma   90.00
#
_symmetry.space_group_name_H-M   'P 1'
#
loop_
_entity.id
_entity.type
_entity.pdbx_description
1 polymer ?
#
loop_
_entity_poly.entity_id
_entity_poly.type
_entity_poly.pdbx_seq_one_letter_code
_entity_poly.pdbx_strand_id
1 'polypeptide(L)'
;MKIYKGTRIREQRLTEMIEQKVAEAKQVCGEDETSDECKVAWDEVEEVSQAKADLRLKIHHLQQDPLEHFCQENPETDECRIYED
;
A
#
# COMPACT_ATOMS: atom_id res chain seq x y z
N MET A 1 -3.22 17.51 2.52
CA MET A 1 -4.31 16.61 3.02
C MET A 1 -3.94 16.00 4.38
N LYS A 2 -4.87 15.81 5.31
CA LYS A 2 -4.58 15.17 6.61
C LYS A 2 -4.84 13.66 6.53
N ILE A 3 -3.83 12.83 6.85
CA ILE A 3 -4.02 11.38 7.00
C ILE A 3 -4.86 11.11 8.25
N TYR A 4 -5.96 10.38 8.11
CA TYR A 4 -6.85 10.06 9.21
C TYR A 4 -6.18 9.13 10.24
N LYS A 5 -6.55 9.29 11.53
CA LYS A 5 -6.04 8.45 12.62
C LYS A 5 -6.26 6.95 12.35
N GLY A 6 -7.42 6.58 11.81
CA GLY A 6 -7.73 5.20 11.44
C GLY A 6 -6.78 4.62 10.38
N THR A 7 -6.38 5.43 9.40
CA THR A 7 -5.41 5.04 8.37
C THR A 7 -4.04 4.73 8.96
N ARG A 8 -3.55 5.57 9.89
CA ARG A 8 -2.28 5.31 10.60
C ARG A 8 -2.33 4.04 11.44
N ILE A 9 -3.43 3.82 12.17
CA ILE A 9 -3.62 2.59 12.96
C ILE A 9 -3.62 1.36 12.05
N ARG A 10 -4.27 1.44 10.88
CA ARG A 10 -4.30 0.34 9.91
C ARG A 10 -2.90 0.04 9.37
N GLU A 11 -2.12 1.05 9.02
CA GLU A 11 -0.74 0.87 8.56
C GLU A 11 0.16 0.23 9.62
N GLN A 12 0.00 0.63 10.89
CA GLN A 12 0.71 0.02 12.02
C GLN A 12 0.33 -1.45 12.18
N ARG A 13 -0.97 -1.78 12.20
CA ARG A 13 -1.45 -3.17 12.29
C ARG A 13 -0.94 -4.05 11.14
N LEU A 14 -0.93 -3.54 9.92
CA LEU A 14 -0.37 -4.27 8.78
C LEU A 14 1.13 -4.51 8.96
N THR A 15 1.86 -3.57 9.56
CA THR A 15 3.28 -3.75 9.87
C THR A 15 3.50 -4.86 10.89
N GLU A 16 2.76 -4.84 11.99
CA GLU A 16 2.79 -5.87 13.03
C GLU A 16 2.42 -7.26 12.45
N MET A 17 1.39 -7.32 11.60
CA MET A 17 0.98 -8.57 10.95
C MET A 17 2.05 -9.12 10.00
N ILE A 18 2.75 -8.27 9.24
CA ILE A 18 3.85 -8.71 8.36
C ILE A 18 4.97 -9.30 9.21
N GLU A 19 5.37 -8.63 10.30
CA GLU A 19 6.42 -9.14 11.19
C GLU A 19 6.04 -10.50 11.80
N GLN A 20 4.79 -10.65 12.23
CA GLN A 20 4.27 -11.93 12.71
C GLN A 20 4.31 -13.01 11.61
N LYS A 21 3.83 -12.71 10.41
CA LYS A 21 3.79 -13.66 9.29
C LYS A 21 5.18 -14.06 8.81
N VAL A 22 6.14 -13.15 8.83
CA VAL A 22 7.55 -13.46 8.54
C VAL A 22 8.13 -14.42 9.59
N ALA A 23 7.79 -14.24 10.87
CA ALA A 23 8.21 -15.17 11.91
C ALA A 23 7.58 -16.56 11.73
N GLU A 24 6.28 -16.60 11.40
CA GLU A 24 5.56 -17.85 11.08
C GLU A 24 6.18 -18.54 9.86
N ALA A 25 6.43 -17.83 8.75
CA ALA A 25 7.06 -18.38 7.56
C ALA A 25 8.45 -18.95 7.84
N LYS A 26 9.29 -18.23 8.60
CA LYS A 26 10.60 -18.75 9.03
C LYS A 26 10.48 -20.03 9.86
N GLN A 27 9.48 -20.12 10.74
CA GLN A 27 9.25 -21.30 11.56
C GLN A 27 8.76 -22.48 10.70
N VAL A 28 7.87 -22.24 9.73
CA VAL A 28 7.32 -23.26 8.83
C VAL A 28 8.39 -23.80 7.88
N CYS A 29 9.20 -22.92 7.30
CA CYS A 29 10.25 -23.31 6.36
C CYS A 29 11.37 -24.13 7.03
N GLY A 30 11.74 -23.80 8.27
CA GLY A 30 12.77 -24.56 9.00
C GLY A 30 14.07 -24.68 8.20
N GLU A 31 14.48 -25.92 7.89
CA GLU A 31 15.64 -26.22 7.02
C GLU A 31 15.24 -26.51 5.55
N ASP A 32 13.95 -26.72 5.26
CA ASP A 32 13.44 -27.01 3.92
C ASP A 32 12.68 -25.81 3.34
N GLU A 33 13.43 -24.93 2.72
CA GLU A 33 12.94 -23.75 2.01
C GLU A 33 12.12 -24.08 0.75
N THR A 34 12.06 -25.35 0.34
CA THR A 34 11.40 -25.78 -0.91
C THR A 34 10.08 -26.50 -0.71
N SER A 35 9.73 -26.78 0.55
CA SER A 35 8.44 -27.37 0.94
C SER A 35 7.26 -26.52 0.46
N ASP A 36 6.13 -27.18 0.17
CA ASP A 36 4.93 -26.47 -0.29
C ASP A 36 4.33 -25.61 0.84
N GLU A 37 4.45 -26.06 2.08
CA GLU A 37 4.05 -25.30 3.26
C GLU A 37 4.89 -24.03 3.44
N CYS A 38 6.19 -24.08 3.17
CA CYS A 38 7.07 -22.91 3.18
C CYS A 38 6.64 -21.89 2.12
N LYS A 39 6.33 -22.34 0.90
CA LYS A 39 5.84 -21.46 -0.18
C LYS A 39 4.54 -20.78 0.22
N VAL A 40 3.56 -21.53 0.70
CA VAL A 40 2.27 -20.99 1.16
C VAL A 40 2.47 -19.97 2.28
N ALA A 41 3.37 -20.23 3.24
CA ALA A 41 3.63 -19.29 4.31
C ALA A 41 4.26 -17.97 3.81
N TRP A 42 5.11 -18.02 2.79
CA TRP A 42 5.65 -16.83 2.15
C TRP A 42 4.64 -16.12 1.24
N ASP A 43 3.73 -16.84 0.58
CA ASP A 43 2.61 -16.25 -0.16
C ASP A 43 1.72 -15.42 0.78
N GLU A 44 1.44 -15.92 1.99
CA GLU A 44 0.69 -15.14 2.99
C GLU A 44 1.44 -13.85 3.42
N VAL A 45 2.77 -13.90 3.53
CA VAL A 45 3.59 -12.71 3.80
C VAL A 45 3.48 -11.71 2.64
N GLU A 46 3.52 -12.19 1.40
CA GLU A 46 3.36 -11.37 0.20
C GLU A 46 2.00 -10.67 0.18
N GLU A 47 0.90 -11.40 0.42
CA GLU A 47 -0.45 -10.84 0.40
C GLU A 47 -0.62 -9.69 1.42
N VAL A 48 -0.16 -9.88 2.66
CA VAL A 48 -0.25 -8.82 3.69
C VAL A 48 0.65 -7.64 3.33
N SER A 49 1.83 -7.90 2.75
CA SER A 49 2.75 -6.87 2.28
C SER A 49 2.15 -6.06 1.14
N GLN A 50 1.48 -6.72 0.19
CA GLN A 50 0.76 -6.08 -0.90
C GLN A 50 -0.38 -5.20 -0.35
N ALA A 51 -1.17 -5.69 0.60
CA ALA A 51 -2.23 -4.91 1.23
C ALA A 51 -1.70 -3.62 1.90
N LYS A 52 -0.49 -3.66 2.47
CA LYS A 52 0.20 -2.47 3.00
C LYS A 52 0.69 -1.55 1.89
N ALA A 53 1.23 -2.08 0.80
CA ALA A 53 1.64 -1.29 -0.36
C ALA A 53 0.45 -0.54 -0.98
N ASP A 54 -0.68 -1.21 -1.19
CA ASP A 54 -1.93 -0.63 -1.68
C ASP A 54 -2.44 0.50 -0.78
N LEU A 55 -2.34 0.32 0.55
CA LEU A 55 -2.70 1.36 1.50
C LEU A 55 -1.80 2.60 1.34
N ARG A 56 -0.49 2.41 1.16
CA ARG A 56 0.46 3.52 0.97
C ARG A 56 0.22 4.26 -0.35
N LEU A 57 -0.10 3.54 -1.42
CA LEU A 57 -0.48 4.15 -2.70
C LEU A 57 -1.75 4.99 -2.55
N LYS A 58 -2.76 4.50 -1.84
CA LYS A 58 -3.98 5.29 -1.54
C LYS A 58 -3.67 6.52 -0.71
N ILE A 59 -2.79 6.42 0.29
CA ILE A 59 -2.35 7.58 1.09
C ILE A 59 -1.65 8.61 0.20
N HIS A 60 -0.79 8.16 -0.73
CA HIS A 60 -0.11 9.04 -1.66
C HIS A 60 -1.09 9.75 -2.60
N HIS A 61 -2.08 9.05 -3.16
CA HIS A 61 -3.13 9.69 -3.96
C HIS A 61 -3.95 10.70 -3.14
N LEU A 62 -4.23 10.42 -1.86
CA LEU A 62 -4.84 11.40 -0.97
C LEU A 62 -3.92 12.62 -0.71
N GLN A 63 -2.62 12.53 -0.97
CA GLN A 63 -1.72 13.67 -0.83
C GLN A 63 -1.56 14.48 -2.13
N GLN A 64 -2.12 14.01 -3.25
CA GLN A 64 -2.09 14.75 -4.51
C GLN A 64 -2.83 16.09 -4.36
N ASP A 65 -2.39 17.06 -5.15
CA ASP A 65 -3.01 18.38 -5.18
C ASP A 65 -4.48 18.22 -5.60
N PRO A 66 -5.45 18.66 -4.77
CA PRO A 66 -6.85 18.64 -5.16
C PRO A 66 -7.11 19.33 -6.51
N LEU A 67 -6.31 20.34 -6.87
CA LEU A 67 -6.40 21.01 -8.17
C LEU A 67 -5.99 20.08 -9.31
N GLU A 68 -4.98 19.23 -9.14
CA GLU A 68 -4.51 18.31 -10.18
C GLU A 68 -5.59 17.28 -10.55
N HIS A 69 -6.28 16.70 -9.56
CA HIS A 69 -7.40 15.81 -9.81
C HIS A 69 -8.59 16.54 -10.46
N PHE A 70 -8.90 17.76 -10.00
CA PHE A 70 -9.96 18.59 -10.59
C PHE A 70 -9.67 18.91 -12.06
N CYS A 71 -8.42 19.26 -12.40
CA CYS A 71 -8.02 19.58 -13.76
C CYS A 71 -7.99 18.37 -14.71
N GLN A 72 -7.79 17.15 -14.19
CA GLN A 72 -7.93 15.93 -15.00
C GLN A 72 -9.36 15.73 -15.50
N GLU A 73 -10.36 16.08 -14.69
CA GLU A 73 -11.78 15.94 -15.06
C GLU A 73 -12.36 17.20 -15.72
N ASN A 74 -11.77 18.38 -15.49
CA ASN A 74 -12.26 19.68 -15.96
C ASN A 74 -11.14 20.52 -16.61
N PRO A 75 -10.50 20.04 -17.70
CA PRO A 75 -9.33 20.69 -18.30
C PRO A 75 -9.61 22.09 -18.88
N GLU A 76 -10.87 22.40 -19.18
CA GLU A 76 -11.29 23.66 -19.80
C GLU A 76 -11.51 24.82 -18.82
N THR A 77 -11.55 24.51 -17.52
CA THR A 77 -11.73 25.51 -16.45
C THR A 77 -10.55 26.46 -16.40
N ASP A 78 -10.80 27.70 -16.00
CA ASP A 78 -9.76 28.75 -16.02
C ASP A 78 -8.57 28.39 -15.11
N GLU A 79 -8.82 27.62 -14.04
CA GLU A 79 -7.82 27.11 -13.12
C GLU A 79 -6.90 26.03 -13.74
N CYS A 80 -7.29 25.45 -14.87
CA CYS A 80 -6.67 24.25 -15.46
C CYS A 80 -6.15 24.44 -16.89
N ARG A 81 -6.38 25.60 -17.51
CA ARG A 81 -5.87 25.90 -18.85
C ARG A 81 -4.35 25.99 -18.87
N ILE A 82 -3.73 25.10 -19.65
CA ILE A 82 -2.30 25.15 -19.98
C ILE A 82 -2.18 25.66 -21.42
N TYR A 83 -1.40 26.71 -21.62
CA TYR A 83 -1.08 27.23 -22.96
C TYR A 83 0.28 26.66 -23.39
N GLU A 84 0.35 26.10 -24.60
CA GLU A 84 1.64 25.79 -25.23
C GLU A 84 2.23 27.07 -25.83
N ASP A 85 3.50 27.34 -25.54
CA ASP A 85 4.26 28.48 -26.06
C ASP A 85 4.58 28.34 -27.57
#